data_AF-A0A7I8CZW8-F1
#
_entry.id   AF-A0A7I8CZW8-F1
#
_cell.length_a   1.000
_cell.length_b   1.000
_cell.length_c   1.000
_cell.angle_alpha   90.00
_cell.angle_beta   90.00
_cell.angle_gamma   90.00
#
_symmetry.space_group_name_H-M   'P 1'
#
loop_
_entity.id
_entity.type
_entity.pdbx_description
1 polymer ?
#
loop_
_entity_poly.entity_id
_entity_poly.type
_entity_poly.pdbx_seq_one_letter_code
_entity_poly.pdbx_strand_id
1 'polypeptide(L)'
;MSNRFNVPAVFMAALAAIGCALVIFGCLLEQQFQLDLLNTAGIAGLDAYLAQVASHQLSFASFMVESVTGHGYARGAFVQGVGFWFVFVLTPAAAAFIAAARVLGASNRLGGRLRIAAAR
;
A
#
# COMPACT_ATOMS: atom_id res chain seq x y z
N MET A 1 17.15 11.48 -26.64
CA MET A 1 15.71 11.58 -26.29
C MET A 1 15.28 10.32 -25.53
N SER A 2 15.48 10.23 -24.23
CA SER A 2 15.03 9.09 -23.42
C SER A 2 14.98 9.48 -21.94
N ASN A 3 13.85 10.02 -21.47
CA ASN A 3 13.63 10.25 -20.02
C ASN A 3 12.17 10.50 -19.66
N ARG A 4 11.29 10.81 -20.63
CA ARG A 4 9.86 11.09 -20.34
C ARG A 4 9.00 9.84 -20.10
N PHE A 5 9.48 8.64 -20.48
CA PHE A 5 8.73 7.40 -20.28
C PHE A 5 8.94 6.74 -18.90
N ASN A 6 9.98 7.14 -18.16
CA ASN A 6 10.28 6.56 -16.85
C ASN A 6 9.59 7.26 -15.67
N VAL A 7 9.16 8.51 -15.79
CA VAL A 7 8.53 9.24 -14.67
C VAL A 7 7.35 8.49 -14.04
N PRO A 8 6.36 7.95 -14.80
CA PRO A 8 5.27 7.19 -14.19
C PRO A 8 5.75 5.87 -13.58
N ALA A 9 6.73 5.19 -14.18
CA ALA A 9 7.26 3.94 -13.64
C ALA A 9 8.06 4.17 -12.35
N VAL A 10 8.86 5.23 -12.29
CA VAL A 10 9.62 5.66 -11.11
C VAL A 10 8.66 6.07 -9.99
N PHE A 11 7.59 6.81 -10.30
CA PHE A 11 6.58 7.19 -9.32
C PHE A 11 5.88 5.97 -8.71
N MET A 12 5.51 4.99 -9.54
CA MET A 12 4.91 3.74 -9.10
C MET A 12 5.86 2.89 -8.25
N ALA A 13 7.12 2.79 -8.68
CA ALA A 13 8.17 2.10 -7.92
C ALA A 13 8.42 2.78 -6.57
N ALA A 14 8.41 4.12 -6.52
CA ALA A 14 8.55 4.88 -5.28
C ALA A 14 7.38 4.64 -4.32
N LEU A 15 6.13 4.65 -4.83
CA LEU A 15 4.95 4.34 -4.01
C LEU A 15 5.01 2.92 -3.43
N ALA A 16 5.38 1.94 -4.24
CA ALA A 16 5.56 0.56 -3.79
C ALA A 16 6.69 0.46 -2.75
N ALA A 17 7.83 1.11 -2.99
CA ALA A 17 8.97 1.10 -2.06
C ALA A 17 8.62 1.76 -0.72
N ILE A 18 7.89 2.87 -0.72
CA ILE A 18 7.39 3.53 0.49
C ILE A 18 6.43 2.59 1.24
N GLY A 19 5.50 1.96 0.53
CA GLY A 19 4.59 0.98 1.13
C GLY A 19 5.33 -0.19 1.79
N CYS A 20 6.31 -0.78 1.10
CA CYS A 20 7.16 -1.84 1.65
C CYS A 20 7.96 -1.37 2.87
N ALA A 21 8.54 -0.17 2.83
CA ALA A 21 9.30 0.39 3.95
C ALA A 21 8.41 0.59 5.18
N LEU A 22 7.17 1.08 5.00
CA LEU A 22 6.21 1.24 6.08
C LEU A 22 5.80 -0.10 6.69
N VAL A 23 5.57 -1.14 5.87
CA VAL A 23 5.29 -2.49 6.39
C VAL A 23 6.46 -3.01 7.23
N ILE A 24 7.69 -2.90 6.73
CA ILE A 24 8.89 -3.33 7.47
C ILE A 24 9.02 -2.56 8.79
N PHE A 25 8.83 -1.25 8.77
CA PHE A 25 8.90 -0.41 9.97
C PHE A 25 7.80 -0.77 10.98
N GLY A 26 6.58 -1.04 10.51
CA GLY A 26 5.48 -1.52 11.34
C GLY A 26 5.75 -2.88 11.97
N CYS A 27 6.46 -3.79 11.28
CA CYS A 27 6.92 -5.06 11.87
C CYS A 27 7.99 -4.84 12.94
N LEU A 28 8.94 -3.93 12.69
CA LEU A 28 10.00 -3.60 13.66
C LEU A 28 9.43 -2.97 14.93
N LEU A 29 8.46 -2.05 14.80
CA LEU A 29 7.77 -1.46 15.94
C LEU A 29 7.06 -2.51 16.79
N GLU A 30 6.37 -3.44 16.14
CA GLU A 30 5.65 -4.53 16.82
C GLU A 30 6.63 -5.42 17.60
N GLN A 31 7.76 -5.79 17.00
CA GLN A 31 8.82 -6.55 17.67
C GLN A 31 9.43 -5.79 18.85
N GLN A 32 9.67 -4.49 18.69
CA GLN A 32 10.18 -3.65 19.77
C GLN A 32 9.22 -3.59 20.95
N PHE A 33 7.91 -3.47 20.68
CA PHE A 33 6.89 -3.49 21.74
C PHE A 33 6.79 -4.84 22.45
N GLN A 34 6.89 -5.95 21.71
CA GLN A 34 6.93 -7.28 22.32
C GLN A 34 8.15 -7.46 23.23
N LEU A 35 9.32 -6.95 22.80
CA LEU A 35 10.54 -6.99 23.61
C LEU A 35 10.40 -6.12 24.87
N ASP A 36 9.81 -4.93 24.74
CA ASP A 36 9.56 -4.02 25.87
C ASP A 36 8.55 -4.60 26.86
N LEU A 37 7.47 -5.22 26.37
CA LEU A 37 6.51 -5.97 27.19
C LEU A 37 7.17 -7.14 27.91
N LEU A 38 8.06 -7.88 27.25
CA LEU A 38 8.80 -8.96 27.87
C LEU A 38 9.71 -8.45 29.00
N ASN A 39 10.39 -7.32 28.80
CA ASN A 39 11.28 -6.74 29.79
C ASN A 39 10.54 -6.10 30.98
N THR A 40 9.33 -5.56 30.77
CA THR A 40 8.58 -4.83 31.80
C THR A 40 7.52 -5.68 32.51
N ALA A 41 6.78 -6.51 31.77
CA ALA A 41 5.67 -7.32 32.26
C ALA A 41 5.98 -8.84 32.29
N GLY A 42 7.16 -9.25 31.80
CA GLY A 42 7.57 -10.64 31.75
C GLY A 42 6.81 -11.46 30.70
N ILE A 43 7.04 -12.79 30.73
CA ILE A 43 6.46 -13.73 29.76
C ILE A 43 4.93 -13.76 29.84
N ALA A 44 4.35 -13.64 31.04
CA ALA A 44 2.89 -13.66 31.22
C ALA A 44 2.19 -12.44 30.58
N GLY A 45 2.81 -11.24 30.66
CA GLY A 45 2.29 -10.05 30.00
C GLY A 45 2.38 -10.13 28.48
N LEU A 46 3.48 -10.69 27.96
CA LEU A 46 3.63 -10.95 26.53
C LEU A 46 2.61 -11.98 26.01
N ASP A 47 2.38 -13.06 26.76
CA ASP A 47 1.43 -14.11 26.37
C ASP A 47 -0.02 -13.59 26.35
N ALA A 48 -0.41 -12.78 27.34
CA ALA A 48 -1.71 -12.12 27.35
C ALA A 48 -1.90 -11.18 26.14
N TYR A 49 -0.85 -10.43 25.76
CA TYR A 49 -0.88 -9.58 24.57
C TYR A 49 -1.03 -10.42 23.28
N LEU A 50 -0.26 -11.49 23.14
CA LEU A 50 -0.34 -12.38 21.98
C LEU A 50 -1.70 -13.08 21.88
N ALA A 51 -2.27 -13.51 23.01
CA ALA A 51 -3.61 -14.09 23.05
C ALA A 51 -4.68 -13.07 22.63
N GLN A 52 -4.55 -11.81 23.04
CA GLN A 52 -5.45 -10.73 22.61
C GLN A 52 -5.34 -10.48 21.09
N VAL A 53 -4.13 -10.40 20.54
CA VAL A 53 -3.92 -10.24 19.09
C VAL A 53 -4.44 -11.47 18.32
N ALA A 54 -4.19 -12.67 18.81
CA ALA A 54 -4.65 -13.93 18.19
C ALA A 54 -6.17 -14.07 18.21
N SER A 55 -6.86 -13.50 19.20
CA SER A 55 -8.33 -13.46 19.22
C SER A 55 -8.93 -12.61 18.11
N HIS A 56 -8.12 -11.75 17.47
CA HIS A 56 -8.50 -10.88 16.37
C HIS A 56 -7.89 -11.35 15.04
N GLN A 57 -8.20 -12.59 14.65
CA GLN A 57 -7.89 -13.09 13.30
C GLN A 57 -8.81 -12.44 12.26
N LEU A 58 -8.42 -11.25 11.83
CA LEU A 58 -9.06 -10.53 10.74
C LEU A 58 -8.61 -11.08 9.39
N SER A 59 -9.53 -11.11 8.43
CA SER A 59 -9.16 -11.27 7.03
C SER A 59 -8.22 -10.14 6.60
N PHE A 60 -7.37 -10.37 5.60
CA PHE A 60 -6.42 -9.33 5.15
C PHE A 60 -7.12 -8.01 4.77
N ALA A 61 -8.29 -8.08 4.14
CA ALA A 61 -9.07 -6.91 3.77
C ALA A 61 -9.63 -6.17 5.00
N SER A 62 -10.16 -6.91 5.98
CA SER A 62 -10.63 -6.31 7.23
C SER A 62 -9.49 -5.74 8.06
N PHE A 63 -8.32 -6.39 8.07
CA PHE A 63 -7.11 -5.85 8.69
C PHE A 63 -6.68 -4.52 8.07
N MET A 64 -6.71 -4.36 6.74
CA MET A 64 -6.39 -3.09 6.08
C MET A 64 -7.37 -1.96 6.46
N VAL A 65 -8.64 -2.27 6.70
CA VAL A 65 -9.64 -1.26 7.11
C VAL A 65 -9.52 -0.96 8.60
N GLU A 66 -9.38 -1.98 9.44
CA GLU A 66 -9.33 -1.83 10.89
C GLU A 66 -8.01 -1.21 11.38
N SER A 67 -6.91 -1.47 10.68
CA SER A 67 -5.62 -0.80 10.94
C SER A 67 -5.70 0.71 10.74
N VAL A 68 -6.40 1.19 9.72
CA VAL A 68 -6.50 2.62 9.42
C VAL A 68 -7.60 3.31 10.24
N THR A 69 -8.63 2.56 10.64
CA THR A 69 -9.72 3.08 11.50
C THR A 69 -9.42 3.00 13.00
N GLY A 70 -8.27 2.45 13.39
CA GLY A 70 -7.83 2.37 14.80
C GLY A 70 -8.47 1.24 15.61
N HIS A 71 -9.13 0.28 14.96
CA HIS A 71 -9.71 -0.91 15.62
C HIS A 71 -8.74 -2.09 15.68
N GLY A 72 -7.57 -2.00 15.03
CA GLY A 72 -6.53 -3.02 15.12
C GLY A 72 -5.88 -3.08 16.51
N TYR A 73 -5.84 -4.28 17.12
CA TYR A 73 -5.23 -4.48 18.44
C TYR A 73 -3.69 -4.48 18.45
N ALA A 74 -3.04 -4.74 17.30
CA ALA A 74 -1.58 -4.70 17.24
C ALA A 74 -1.09 -3.25 17.18
N ARG A 75 -0.09 -2.89 18.00
CA ARG A 75 0.44 -1.50 18.08
C ARG A 75 1.07 -1.04 16.76
N GLY A 76 1.67 -1.96 16.02
CA GLY A 76 2.20 -1.73 14.67
C GLY A 76 1.14 -1.77 13.56
N ALA A 77 -0.11 -2.14 13.86
CA ALA A 77 -1.14 -2.40 12.84
C ALA A 77 -1.39 -1.19 11.94
N PHE A 78 -1.46 0.01 12.52
CA PHE A 78 -1.68 1.24 11.76
C PHE A 78 -0.61 1.45 10.68
N VAL A 79 0.68 1.35 11.06
CA VAL A 79 1.79 1.59 10.13
C VAL A 79 1.86 0.51 9.05
N GLN A 80 1.65 -0.76 9.42
CA GLN A 80 1.58 -1.86 8.46
C GLN A 80 0.40 -1.72 7.52
N GLY A 81 -0.78 -1.35 8.05
CA GLY A 81 -2.00 -1.09 7.31
C GLY A 81 -1.83 0.00 6.26
N VAL A 82 -1.29 1.16 6.65
CA VAL A 82 -0.96 2.24 5.71
C VAL A 82 0.00 1.74 4.63
N GLY A 83 1.03 0.97 4.99
CA GLY A 83 1.93 0.35 4.03
C GLY A 83 1.21 -0.55 3.01
N PHE A 84 0.28 -1.39 3.45
CA PHE A 84 -0.53 -2.23 2.57
C PHE A 84 -1.45 -1.42 1.65
N TRP A 85 -2.04 -0.31 2.12
CA TRP A 85 -2.80 0.60 1.27
C TRP A 85 -1.96 1.19 0.13
N PHE A 86 -0.70 1.55 0.41
CA PHE A 86 0.21 2.02 -0.64
C PHE A 86 0.49 0.96 -1.70
N VAL A 87 0.77 -0.29 -1.28
CA VAL A 87 1.14 -1.37 -2.19
C VAL A 87 -0.05 -1.92 -2.97
N PHE A 88 -1.17 -2.17 -2.30
CA PHE A 88 -2.31 -2.92 -2.86
C PHE A 88 -3.46 -2.06 -3.37
N VAL A 89 -3.54 -0.79 -2.96
CA VAL A 89 -4.64 0.09 -3.41
C VAL A 89 -4.12 1.24 -4.24
N LEU A 90 -3.22 2.07 -3.69
CA LEU A 90 -2.76 3.28 -4.37
C LEU A 90 -1.91 2.98 -5.60
N THR A 91 -0.97 2.02 -5.49
CA THR A 91 -0.12 1.65 -6.63
C THR A 91 -0.97 1.08 -7.78
N PRO A 92 -1.83 0.07 -7.60
CA PRO A 92 -2.67 -0.44 -8.68
C PRO A 92 -3.66 0.59 -9.24
N ALA A 93 -4.23 1.45 -8.38
CA ALA A 93 -5.12 2.53 -8.83
C ALA A 93 -4.39 3.54 -9.72
N ALA A 94 -3.16 3.93 -9.36
CA ALA A 94 -2.33 4.80 -10.18
C ALA A 94 -1.96 4.15 -11.53
N ALA A 95 -1.62 2.85 -11.55
CA ALA A 95 -1.42 2.10 -12.80
C ALA A 95 -2.67 2.12 -13.68
N ALA A 96 -3.84 1.81 -13.11
CA ALA A 96 -5.10 1.77 -13.84
C ALA A 96 -5.45 3.15 -14.41
N PHE A 97 -5.24 4.22 -13.65
CA PHE A 97 -5.47 5.59 -14.10
C PHE A 97 -4.57 5.98 -15.27
N ILE A 98 -3.26 5.65 -15.19
CA ILE A 98 -2.32 5.91 -16.29
C ILE A 98 -2.69 5.07 -17.52
N ALA A 99 -3.07 3.80 -17.34
CA ALA A 99 -3.52 2.95 -18.43
C ALA A 99 -4.75 3.53 -19.13
N ALA A 100 -5.77 3.94 -18.36
CA ALA A 100 -6.97 4.58 -18.88
C ALA A 100 -6.65 5.89 -19.62
N ALA A 101 -5.80 6.75 -19.05
CA ALA A 101 -5.36 7.99 -19.70
C ALA A 101 -4.63 7.73 -21.02
N ARG A 102 -3.83 6.66 -21.11
CA ARG A 102 -3.16 6.26 -22.36
C ARG A 102 -4.14 5.75 -23.41
N VAL A 103 -5.12 4.95 -23.01
CA VAL A 103 -6.15 4.42 -23.93
C VAL A 103 -7.02 5.56 -24.48
N LEU A 104 -7.51 6.45 -23.62
CA LEU A 104 -8.30 7.62 -24.02
C LEU A 104 -7.50 8.58 -24.91
N GLY A 105 -6.24 8.85 -24.54
CA GLY A 105 -5.35 9.69 -25.34
C GLY A 105 -4.99 9.09 -26.71
N ALA A 106 -4.85 7.77 -26.81
CA ALA A 106 -4.60 7.08 -28.07
C ALA A 106 -5.82 7.13 -29.00
N SER A 107 -7.02 6.91 -28.44
CA SER A 107 -8.29 7.00 -29.18
C SER A 107 -8.47 8.38 -29.84
N ASN A 108 -8.18 9.46 -29.10
CA ASN A 108 -8.26 10.83 -29.63
C ASN A 108 -7.25 11.11 -30.76
N ARG A 109 -6.04 10.53 -30.70
CA ARG A 109 -5.03 10.71 -31.77
C ARG A 109 -5.39 9.97 -33.04
N LEU A 110 -5.99 8.78 -32.92
CA LEU A 110 -6.49 8.00 -34.07
C LEU A 110 -7.65 8.72 -34.77
N GLY A 111 -8.62 9.25 -34.01
CA GLY A 111 -9.72 10.03 -34.56
C GLY A 111 -9.27 11.32 -35.28
N GLY A 112 -8.28 12.02 -34.72
CA GLY A 112 -7.68 13.19 -35.37
C GLY A 112 -6.95 12.85 -36.68
N ARG A 113 -6.20 11.74 -36.70
CA ARG A 113 -5.49 11.27 -37.91
C ARG A 113 -6.44 10.82 -39.02
N LEU A 114 -7.53 10.15 -38.68
CA LEU A 114 -8.57 9.75 -39.64
C LEU A 114 -9.28 10.95 -40.26
N ARG A 115 -9.57 11.99 -39.47
CA ARG A 115 -10.16 13.25 -40.00
C ARG A 115 -9.22 13.97 -40.97
N ILE A 116 -7.92 14.00 -40.68
CA ILE A 116 -6.92 14.62 -41.59
C ILE A 116 -6.77 13.78 -42.87
N ALA A 117 -6.81 12.46 -42.76
CA ALA A 117 -6.75 11.56 -43.93
C ALA A 117 -8.01 11.66 -44.81
N ALA A 118 -9.19 11.88 -44.23
CA ALA A 118 -10.45 12.06 -44.96
C ALA A 118 -10.63 13.46 -45.57
N ALA A 119 -9.81 14.44 -45.17
CA ALA A 119 -9.81 15.81 -45.69
C ALA A 119 -8.80 16.03 -46.84
N ARG A 120 -8.19 14.96 -47.35
CA ARG A 120 -7.25 14.94 -48.46
C ARG A 120 -7.84 14.16 -49.63
#